data_AF-A0A218UBF9-F1
#
_entry.id   AF-A0A218UBF9-F1
#
_cell.length_a   1.000
_cell.length_b   1.000
_cell.length_c   1.000
_cell.angle_alpha   90.00
_cell.angle_beta   90.00
_cell.angle_gamma   90.00
#
_symmetry.space_group_name_H-M   'P 1'
#
loop_
_entity.id
_entity.type
_entity.pdbx_description
1 polymer ?
#
loop_
_entity_poly.entity_id
_entity_poly.type
_entity_poly.pdbx_seq_one_letter_code
_entity_poly.pdbx_strand_id
1 'polypeptide(L)'
;MAENVLYADLNLPEPTRPRILTVSDVQGSSCTYAEVKVKSQETNAAANCKSSGKSRCSRKHAAILVVIILVLVLAVYLIITYGPTAGSQEDSTRTIPEEALGCHPRWEKHGRNCYFFSPEAKPKSWNASRAECTAMGSDLVVIDSREELSYLHSQSRYNYYLLGLTRPEEGQKWKWINNVELNPAMFNLNGSYRDYHCTAIGFGEVHTAPLKPSLAKEFPVCPSLDLCPSGWLYFQRKCYYLSESEAAWNFSQSSCSSHNASLLVIENHQELSFMIKITKQDPWIGLYKRNEEFFWVNGKALDNELFEVKDSGSCAYLDSKGVSASGCYLTRKWVCSLDINSAQ
;
A
#
# COMPACT_ATOMS: atom_id res chain seq x y z
N MET A 1 -4.51 23.58 -36.97
CA MET A 1 -4.91 24.95 -36.57
C MET A 1 -5.10 24.93 -35.07
N ALA A 2 -4.64 26.02 -34.43
CA ALA A 2 -4.58 26.29 -33.00
C ALA A 2 -5.97 26.14 -32.32
N GLU A 3 -6.14 26.09 -31.00
CA GLU A 3 -5.64 27.00 -29.97
C GLU A 3 -5.73 26.40 -28.56
N ASN A 4 -5.00 27.04 -27.65
CA ASN A 4 -4.92 26.83 -26.22
C ASN A 4 -6.23 27.14 -25.46
N VAL A 5 -6.26 26.74 -24.18
CA VAL A 5 -6.89 27.33 -22.96
C VAL A 5 -7.50 26.19 -22.11
N LEU A 6 -7.57 26.14 -20.78
CA LEU A 6 -6.81 26.58 -19.58
C LEU A 6 -7.81 26.30 -18.41
N TYR A 7 -7.39 25.55 -17.38
CA TYR A 7 -8.06 25.32 -16.06
C TYR A 7 -9.34 24.42 -16.06
N ALA A 8 -9.68 23.66 -15.01
CA ALA A 8 -9.71 24.02 -13.59
C ALA A 8 -9.23 22.96 -12.56
N ASP A 9 -8.69 23.52 -11.49
CA ASP A 9 -8.11 22.97 -10.26
C ASP A 9 -9.18 22.69 -9.17
N LEU A 10 -8.85 21.83 -8.21
CA LEU A 10 -9.21 22.00 -6.81
C LEU A 10 -8.17 21.31 -5.93
N ASN A 11 -7.08 22.02 -5.70
CA ASN A 11 -6.27 21.86 -4.51
C ASN A 11 -6.52 23.06 -3.57
N LEU A 12 -6.49 22.77 -2.26
CA LEU A 12 -6.33 23.66 -1.09
C LEU A 12 -7.63 24.24 -0.47
N PRO A 13 -7.68 24.62 0.84
CA PRO A 13 -6.57 24.82 1.81
C PRO A 13 -6.78 24.22 3.24
N GLU A 14 -5.71 24.17 4.05
CA GLU A 14 -5.85 24.25 5.53
C GLU A 14 -6.20 25.70 5.96
N PRO A 15 -7.05 25.90 6.98
CA PRO A 15 -7.03 27.16 7.73
C PRO A 15 -6.91 26.97 9.26
N THR A 16 -5.72 27.30 9.76
CA THR A 16 -5.39 28.15 10.93
C THR A 16 -6.27 28.16 12.20
N ARG A 17 -5.65 27.79 13.34
CA ARG A 17 -5.96 28.25 14.73
C ARG A 17 -5.26 29.63 14.96
N PRO A 18 -5.82 30.68 15.63
CA PRO A 18 -6.00 30.71 17.11
C PRO A 18 -7.03 31.70 17.73
N ARG A 19 -7.57 31.35 18.92
CA ARG A 19 -7.35 32.09 20.20
C ARG A 19 -8.00 31.36 21.38
N ILE A 20 -7.26 31.37 22.49
CA ILE A 20 -7.49 30.73 23.79
C ILE A 20 -8.20 31.71 24.74
N LEU A 21 -9.08 31.20 25.63
CA LEU A 21 -9.21 31.56 27.07
C LEU A 21 -10.19 30.56 27.72
N THR A 22 -9.67 29.46 28.29
CA THR A 22 -9.41 29.15 29.72
C THR A 22 -10.57 28.49 30.47
N VAL A 23 -10.42 27.16 30.59
CA VAL A 23 -10.67 26.25 31.73
C VAL A 23 -11.79 26.58 32.72
N SER A 24 -12.75 25.65 32.81
CA SER A 24 -13.24 25.06 34.07
C SER A 24 -13.88 23.68 33.79
N ASP A 25 -13.17 22.63 34.22
CA ASP A 25 -13.58 21.28 34.63
C ASP A 25 -14.55 20.37 33.83
N VAL A 26 -13.93 19.28 33.33
CA VAL A 26 -14.28 17.85 33.54
C VAL A 26 -15.33 17.15 32.64
N GLN A 27 -14.74 16.34 31.73
CA GLN A 27 -15.11 15.02 31.18
C GLN A 27 -16.39 14.84 30.35
N GLY A 28 -16.21 14.95 29.03
CA GLY A 28 -17.13 14.52 27.98
C GLY A 28 -16.49 13.55 26.98
N SER A 29 -17.21 12.47 26.73
CA SER A 29 -17.10 11.47 25.65
C SER A 29 -17.42 12.05 24.25
N SER A 30 -16.80 11.52 23.18
CA SER A 30 -17.50 11.08 21.94
C SER A 30 -16.52 10.52 20.88
N CYS A 31 -16.67 9.24 20.55
CA CYS A 31 -16.11 8.59 19.37
C CYS A 31 -17.16 8.58 18.25
N THR A 32 -16.77 8.79 16.99
CA THR A 32 -17.66 8.85 15.82
C THR A 32 -17.47 7.63 14.91
N TYR A 33 -18.36 6.62 15.02
CA TYR A 33 -18.92 5.77 13.94
C TYR A 33 -19.57 4.50 14.53
N ALA A 34 -20.69 4.04 13.94
CA ALA A 34 -21.47 2.87 14.37
C ALA A 34 -21.82 1.95 13.19
N GLU A 35 -21.63 0.63 13.36
CA GLU A 35 -22.06 -0.43 12.45
C GLU A 35 -23.44 -0.99 12.87
N VAL A 36 -24.32 -1.25 11.90
CA VAL A 36 -25.61 -1.93 12.10
C VAL A 36 -25.42 -3.44 11.90
N LYS A 37 -25.64 -4.23 12.95
CA LYS A 37 -25.83 -5.69 12.87
C LYS A 37 -27.22 -6.05 13.37
N VAL A 38 -28.08 -6.52 12.47
CA VAL A 38 -29.41 -7.03 12.80
C VAL A 38 -29.30 -8.50 13.19
N LYS A 39 -29.74 -8.83 14.39
CA LYS A 39 -30.06 -10.21 14.80
C LYS A 39 -31.43 -10.19 15.46
N SER A 40 -32.39 -10.87 14.86
CA SER A 40 -33.74 -11.06 15.38
C SER A 40 -33.72 -12.11 16.49
N GLN A 41 -34.29 -11.79 17.65
CA GLN A 41 -34.79 -12.80 18.56
C GLN A 41 -36.02 -12.26 19.31
N GLU A 42 -37.16 -12.89 19.08
CA GLU A 42 -38.39 -12.72 19.86
C GLU A 42 -38.18 -13.28 21.28
N THR A 43 -38.71 -12.60 22.29
CA THR A 43 -39.80 -13.10 23.15
C THR A 43 -40.06 -12.16 24.35
N ASN A 44 -41.27 -11.60 24.32
CA ASN A 44 -42.18 -11.20 25.40
C ASN A 44 -41.68 -11.14 26.86
N ALA A 45 -41.70 -9.94 27.44
CA ALA A 45 -41.91 -9.73 28.87
C ALA A 45 -43.32 -9.14 29.09
N ALA A 46 -44.20 -9.91 29.74
CA ALA A 46 -45.48 -9.43 30.24
C ALA A 46 -45.30 -8.79 31.62
N ALA A 47 -45.74 -7.54 31.75
CA ALA A 47 -45.92 -6.89 33.04
C ALA A 47 -47.22 -7.38 33.70
N ASN A 48 -47.19 -7.59 35.03
CA ASN A 48 -48.39 -7.77 35.84
C ASN A 48 -48.52 -6.60 36.83
N CYS A 49 -49.68 -5.96 36.83
CA CYS A 49 -50.02 -4.79 37.64
C CYS A 49 -50.52 -5.19 39.04
N LYS A 50 -50.32 -4.30 40.02
CA LYS A 50 -51.06 -4.31 41.30
C LYS A 50 -51.68 -2.94 41.54
N SER A 51 -53.00 -2.94 41.75
CA SER A 51 -53.83 -1.78 42.06
C SER A 51 -53.76 -1.39 43.54
N SER A 52 -53.92 -0.12 43.87
CA SER A 52 -54.96 0.39 44.80
C SER A 52 -54.80 1.89 45.03
N GLY A 53 -55.92 2.61 45.15
CA GLY A 53 -55.94 3.96 45.73
C GLY A 53 -56.94 4.92 45.09
N LYS A 54 -58.24 4.76 45.39
CA LYS A 54 -59.26 5.79 45.09
C LYS A 54 -59.06 7.00 46.02
N SER A 55 -58.99 8.20 45.45
CA SER A 55 -59.50 9.39 46.13
C SER A 55 -60.25 10.30 45.13
N ARG A 56 -61.29 10.93 45.65
CA ARG A 56 -62.45 11.47 44.94
C ARG A 56 -62.14 12.92 44.49
N CYS A 57 -62.02 13.16 43.18
CA CYS A 57 -61.70 14.49 42.65
C CYS A 57 -62.90 15.45 42.73
N SER A 58 -62.69 16.60 43.37
CA SER A 58 -63.68 17.69 43.49
C SER A 58 -63.97 18.31 42.12
N ARG A 59 -65.26 18.51 41.80
CA ARG A 59 -65.79 19.01 40.50
C ARG A 59 -65.12 20.29 39.96
N LYS A 60 -64.46 21.08 40.81
CA LYS A 60 -63.73 22.28 40.39
C LYS A 60 -62.42 21.97 39.65
N HIS A 61 -61.75 20.85 39.94
CA HIS A 61 -60.51 20.46 39.25
C HIS A 61 -60.78 19.86 37.87
N ALA A 62 -61.92 19.18 37.68
CA ALA A 62 -62.34 18.67 36.38
C ALA A 62 -62.67 19.82 35.40
N ALA A 63 -63.31 20.90 35.88
CA ALA A 63 -63.59 22.07 35.05
C ALA A 63 -62.31 22.78 34.59
N ILE A 64 -61.31 22.91 35.47
CA ILE A 64 -60.01 23.50 35.13
C ILE A 64 -59.27 22.64 34.09
N LEU A 65 -59.28 21.32 34.27
CA LEU A 65 -58.70 20.38 33.29
C LEU A 65 -59.38 20.48 31.91
N VAL A 66 -60.70 20.62 31.86
CA VAL A 66 -61.43 20.78 30.59
C VAL A 66 -61.08 22.10 29.90
N VAL A 67 -60.96 23.20 30.65
CA VAL A 67 -60.55 24.50 30.07
C VAL A 67 -59.12 24.44 29.55
N ILE A 68 -58.19 23.80 30.27
CA ILE A 68 -56.81 23.61 29.80
C ILE A 68 -56.77 22.79 28.51
N ILE A 69 -57.55 21.70 28.44
CA ILE A 69 -57.63 20.88 27.22
C ILE A 69 -58.20 21.70 26.06
N LEU A 70 -59.25 22.50 26.28
CA LEU A 70 -59.82 23.36 25.24
C LEU A 70 -58.82 24.43 24.75
N VAL A 71 -58.03 25.02 25.65
CA VAL A 71 -56.98 25.98 25.28
C VAL A 71 -55.86 25.31 24.49
N LEU A 72 -55.45 24.10 24.86
CA LEU A 72 -54.43 23.34 24.13
C LEU A 72 -54.91 22.94 22.73
N VAL A 73 -56.16 22.50 22.61
CA VAL A 73 -56.76 22.16 21.30
C VAL A 73 -56.86 23.40 20.41
N LEU A 74 -57.25 24.55 20.95
CA LEU A 74 -57.27 25.81 20.22
C LEU A 74 -55.85 26.25 19.81
N ALA A 75 -54.86 26.11 20.67
CA ALA A 75 -53.47 26.43 20.33
C ALA A 75 -52.95 25.55 19.19
N VAL A 76 -53.20 24.23 19.23
CA VAL A 76 -52.84 23.31 18.15
C VAL A 76 -53.59 23.65 16.85
N TYR A 77 -54.88 23.96 16.93
CA TYR A 77 -55.66 24.40 15.77
C TYR A 77 -55.10 25.68 15.16
N LEU A 78 -54.70 26.66 15.98
CA LEU A 78 -54.07 27.90 15.52
C LEU A 78 -52.67 27.66 14.94
N ILE A 79 -51.89 26.72 15.46
CA ILE A 79 -50.61 26.31 14.87
C ILE A 79 -50.82 25.62 13.51
N ILE A 80 -51.88 24.83 13.35
CA ILE A 80 -52.21 24.17 12.07
C ILE A 80 -52.75 25.19 11.04
N THR A 81 -53.56 26.16 11.48
CA THR A 81 -54.23 27.12 10.58
C THR A 81 -53.41 28.37 10.26
N TYR A 82 -52.59 28.83 11.19
CA TYR A 82 -51.81 30.07 11.09
C TYR A 82 -50.31 29.88 11.36
N GLY A 83 -49.87 28.67 11.71
CA GLY A 83 -48.45 28.37 11.73
C GLY A 83 -47.89 28.57 10.32
N PRO A 84 -46.71 29.18 10.18
CA PRO A 84 -46.09 29.31 8.88
C PRO A 84 -45.95 27.89 8.32
N THR A 85 -46.60 27.61 7.20
CA THR A 85 -46.23 26.48 6.37
C THR A 85 -44.74 26.65 6.16
N ALA A 86 -43.94 25.81 6.82
CA ALA A 86 -42.55 25.66 6.46
C ALA A 86 -42.60 25.33 4.98
N GLY A 87 -42.31 26.34 4.16
CA GLY A 87 -42.12 26.15 2.75
C GLY A 87 -41.17 24.98 2.66
N SER A 88 -41.55 24.00 1.86
CA SER A 88 -40.59 23.06 1.32
C SER A 88 -39.46 23.90 0.74
N GLN A 89 -38.43 24.17 1.54
CA GLN A 89 -37.08 24.05 1.02
C GLN A 89 -37.11 22.65 0.41
N GLU A 90 -37.19 22.62 -0.92
CA GLU A 90 -36.40 21.66 -1.66
C GLU A 90 -35.01 21.73 -1.03
N ASP A 91 -34.82 20.89 -0.02
CA ASP A 91 -33.53 20.28 0.19
C ASP A 91 -33.27 19.63 -1.16
N SER A 92 -32.57 20.37 -2.02
CA SER A 92 -31.72 19.76 -3.02
C SER A 92 -30.67 18.97 -2.24
N THR A 93 -31.11 17.87 -1.62
CA THR A 93 -30.56 16.58 -1.95
C THR A 93 -30.53 16.57 -3.46
N ARG A 94 -29.41 17.04 -4.02
CA ARG A 94 -28.94 16.54 -5.28
C ARG A 94 -28.91 15.04 -5.06
N THR A 95 -30.01 14.38 -5.39
CA THR A 95 -29.98 13.08 -6.01
C THR A 95 -29.11 13.32 -7.22
N ILE A 96 -27.79 13.20 -7.02
CA ILE A 96 -26.87 13.02 -8.12
C ILE A 96 -27.51 11.87 -8.89
N PRO A 97 -27.96 12.08 -10.14
CA PRO A 97 -28.53 11.00 -10.91
C PRO A 97 -27.57 9.84 -10.81
N GLU A 98 -28.07 8.63 -10.54
CA GLU A 98 -27.26 7.41 -10.52
C GLU A 98 -26.46 7.22 -11.83
N GLU A 99 -26.81 7.99 -12.86
CA GLU A 99 -26.16 8.13 -14.16
C GLU A 99 -24.97 9.12 -14.22
N ALA A 100 -24.75 9.99 -13.23
CA ALA A 100 -23.56 10.85 -13.17
C ALA A 100 -22.34 10.16 -12.52
N LEU A 101 -22.52 8.90 -12.08
CA LEU A 101 -21.52 8.03 -11.45
C LEU A 101 -21.12 6.89 -12.42
N GLY A 102 -20.90 7.26 -13.68
CA GLY A 102 -20.41 6.37 -14.72
C GLY A 102 -18.91 6.14 -14.61
N CYS A 103 -18.45 4.97 -15.06
CA CYS A 103 -17.02 4.73 -15.21
C CYS A 103 -16.47 5.53 -16.40
N HIS A 104 -15.17 5.85 -16.36
CA HIS A 104 -14.51 6.54 -17.47
C HIS A 104 -14.71 5.76 -18.79
N PRO A 105 -14.85 6.43 -19.96
CA PRO A 105 -14.93 5.75 -21.24
C PRO A 105 -13.76 4.77 -21.42
N ARG A 106 -14.05 3.49 -21.70
CA ARG A 106 -13.11 2.32 -21.73
C ARG A 106 -12.89 1.58 -20.40
N TRP A 107 -13.67 1.90 -19.36
CA TRP A 107 -13.70 1.14 -18.11
C TRP A 107 -15.02 0.40 -17.99
N GLU A 108 -14.94 -0.83 -17.51
CA GLU A 108 -16.10 -1.68 -17.28
C GLU A 108 -16.64 -1.45 -15.87
N LYS A 109 -17.95 -1.19 -15.74
CA LYS A 109 -18.61 -1.02 -14.45
C LYS A 109 -19.07 -2.37 -13.93
N HIS A 110 -18.70 -2.71 -12.70
CA HIS A 110 -19.29 -3.85 -11.99
C HIS A 110 -19.48 -3.52 -10.51
N GLY A 111 -20.73 -3.54 -10.07
CA GLY A 111 -21.12 -3.05 -8.75
C GLY A 111 -20.79 -1.56 -8.61
N ARG A 112 -20.02 -1.22 -7.56
CA ARG A 112 -19.56 0.14 -7.27
C ARG A 112 -18.17 0.46 -7.83
N ASN A 113 -17.52 -0.52 -8.47
CA ASN A 113 -16.16 -0.41 -8.94
C ASN A 113 -16.12 -0.25 -10.47
N CYS A 114 -15.04 0.38 -10.93
CA CYS A 114 -14.70 0.51 -12.33
C CYS A 114 -13.41 -0.26 -12.60
N TYR A 115 -13.39 -1.07 -13.66
CA TYR A 115 -12.25 -1.93 -14.00
C TYR A 115 -11.69 -1.55 -15.36
N PHE A 116 -10.38 -1.40 -15.43
CA PHE A 116 -9.67 -1.20 -16.68
C PHE A 116 -8.94 -2.48 -17.07
N PHE A 117 -9.34 -3.06 -18.21
CA PHE A 117 -8.66 -4.20 -18.79
C PHE A 117 -7.76 -3.70 -19.92
N SER A 118 -6.44 -3.71 -19.69
CA SER A 118 -5.49 -3.21 -20.68
C SER A 118 -5.63 -3.99 -22.00
N PRO A 119 -5.83 -3.32 -23.15
CA PRO A 119 -5.90 -3.97 -24.45
C PRO A 119 -4.51 -4.30 -25.02
N GLU A 120 -3.43 -3.92 -24.33
CA GLU A 120 -2.07 -4.10 -24.84
C GLU A 120 -1.68 -5.58 -24.87
N ALA A 121 -1.23 -6.04 -26.05
CA ALA A 121 -0.72 -7.40 -26.23
C ALA A 121 0.70 -7.59 -25.67
N LYS A 122 1.41 -6.49 -25.39
CA LYS A 122 2.77 -6.55 -24.84
C LYS A 122 2.71 -6.66 -23.32
N PRO A 123 3.38 -7.66 -22.73
CA PRO A 123 3.46 -7.76 -21.29
C PRO A 123 4.21 -6.58 -20.66
N LYS A 124 3.68 -6.04 -19.56
CA LYS A 124 4.34 -5.06 -18.68
C LYS A 124 4.74 -5.71 -17.37
N SER A 125 5.79 -5.18 -16.72
CA SER A 125 6.12 -5.57 -15.35
C SER A 125 5.02 -5.11 -14.38
N TRP A 126 4.96 -5.73 -13.21
CA TRP A 126 3.96 -5.37 -12.20
C TRP A 126 4.07 -3.89 -11.79
N ASN A 127 5.29 -3.41 -11.58
CA ASN A 127 5.54 -2.01 -11.22
C ASN A 127 5.11 -1.05 -12.34
N ALA A 128 5.42 -1.37 -13.60
CA ALA A 128 5.00 -0.55 -14.72
C ALA A 128 3.47 -0.50 -14.85
N SER A 129 2.79 -1.64 -14.66
CA SER A 129 1.32 -1.70 -14.65
C SER A 129 0.71 -0.89 -13.50
N ARG A 130 1.28 -0.96 -12.29
CA ARG A 130 0.81 -0.16 -11.16
C ARG A 130 1.02 1.34 -11.38
N ALA A 131 2.19 1.73 -11.89
CA ALA A 131 2.48 3.13 -12.21
C ALA A 131 1.47 3.70 -13.23
N GLU A 132 1.05 2.91 -14.20
CA GLU A 132 0.03 3.30 -15.17
C GLU A 132 -1.37 3.39 -14.55
N CYS A 133 -1.77 2.41 -13.73
CA CYS A 133 -3.03 2.47 -12.98
C CYS A 133 -3.10 3.73 -12.11
N THR A 134 -2.04 4.02 -11.36
CA THR A 134 -1.95 5.21 -10.51
C THR A 134 -1.95 6.51 -11.31
N ALA A 135 -1.30 6.55 -12.48
CA ALA A 135 -1.38 7.69 -13.40
C ALA A 135 -2.80 7.94 -13.94
N MET A 136 -3.66 6.91 -14.00
CA MET A 136 -5.07 7.03 -14.35
C MET A 136 -5.99 7.32 -13.15
N GLY A 137 -5.43 7.57 -11.96
CA GLY A 137 -6.20 7.79 -10.73
C GLY A 137 -6.82 6.52 -10.15
N SER A 138 -6.25 5.35 -10.44
CA SER A 138 -6.66 4.05 -9.89
C SER A 138 -5.49 3.30 -9.25
N ASP A 139 -5.66 2.02 -8.92
CA ASP A 139 -4.56 1.13 -8.60
C ASP A 139 -4.83 -0.28 -9.19
N LEU A 140 -3.89 -1.22 -9.03
CA LEU A 140 -4.10 -2.62 -9.38
C LEU A 140 -5.22 -3.23 -8.52
N VAL A 141 -5.94 -4.19 -9.09
CA VAL A 141 -7.13 -4.76 -8.46
C VAL A 141 -6.80 -5.44 -7.12
N VAL A 142 -7.57 -5.10 -6.09
CA VAL A 142 -7.68 -5.84 -4.83
C VAL A 142 -8.99 -6.59 -4.87
N ILE A 143 -8.94 -7.91 -4.71
CA ILE A 143 -10.14 -8.74 -4.70
C ILE A 143 -10.55 -8.93 -3.24
N ASP A 144 -11.72 -8.42 -2.87
CA ASP A 144 -12.22 -8.47 -1.49
C ASP A 144 -13.48 -9.32 -1.30
N SER A 145 -14.09 -9.78 -2.39
CA SER A 145 -15.33 -10.53 -2.39
C SER A 145 -15.34 -11.66 -3.42
N ARG A 146 -16.19 -12.68 -3.19
CA ARG A 146 -16.31 -13.82 -4.09
C ARG A 146 -17.06 -13.44 -5.37
N GLU A 147 -17.94 -12.46 -5.27
CA GLU A 147 -18.68 -11.86 -6.38
C GLU A 147 -17.73 -11.15 -7.34
N GLU A 148 -16.83 -10.31 -6.82
CA GLU A 148 -15.79 -9.64 -7.62
C GLU A 148 -14.84 -10.65 -8.26
N LEU A 149 -14.38 -11.65 -7.51
CA LEU A 149 -13.56 -12.73 -8.07
C LEU A 149 -14.24 -13.43 -9.26
N SER A 150 -15.53 -13.75 -9.12
CA SER A 150 -16.33 -14.40 -10.17
C SER A 150 -16.45 -13.52 -11.42
N TYR A 151 -16.70 -12.22 -11.22
CA TYR A 151 -16.73 -11.24 -12.31
C TYR A 151 -15.38 -11.17 -13.03
N LEU A 152 -14.27 -11.05 -12.30
CA LEU A 152 -12.94 -10.95 -12.91
C LEU A 152 -12.55 -12.22 -13.66
N HIS A 153 -12.90 -13.42 -13.16
CA HIS A 153 -12.74 -14.67 -13.91
C HIS A 153 -13.51 -14.66 -15.22
N SER A 154 -14.72 -14.07 -15.25
CA SER A 154 -15.52 -13.96 -16.46
C SER A 154 -14.89 -13.03 -17.51
N GLN A 155 -14.22 -11.96 -17.07
CA GLN A 155 -13.54 -11.02 -17.95
C GLN A 155 -12.16 -11.54 -18.40
N SER A 156 -11.49 -12.33 -17.56
CA SER A 156 -10.15 -12.87 -17.82
C SER A 156 -10.15 -14.22 -18.54
N ARG A 157 -11.19 -14.53 -19.34
CA ARG A 157 -11.34 -15.86 -20.00
C ARG A 157 -10.23 -16.19 -20.99
N TYR A 158 -9.67 -15.18 -21.65
CA TYR A 158 -8.73 -15.35 -22.76
C TYR A 158 -7.42 -14.60 -22.58
N ASN A 159 -7.30 -13.81 -21.51
CA ASN A 159 -6.16 -12.94 -21.24
C ASN A 159 -5.76 -13.06 -19.77
N TYR A 160 -4.53 -12.65 -19.48
CA TYR A 160 -4.02 -12.54 -18.13
C TYR A 160 -3.92 -11.07 -17.72
N TYR A 161 -4.34 -10.78 -16.49
CA TYR A 161 -4.26 -9.45 -15.90
C TYR A 161 -3.54 -9.52 -14.56
N LEU A 162 -2.60 -8.60 -14.34
CA LEU A 162 -1.86 -8.52 -13.08
C LEU A 162 -2.78 -8.05 -11.95
N LEU A 163 -2.60 -8.63 -10.77
CA LEU A 163 -3.37 -8.29 -9.57
C LEU A 163 -2.51 -7.52 -8.57
N GLY A 164 -3.13 -6.78 -7.67
CA GLY A 164 -2.46 -6.12 -6.55
C GLY A 164 -1.95 -7.08 -5.47
N LEU A 165 -2.05 -8.40 -5.65
CA LEU A 165 -1.64 -9.39 -4.67
C LEU A 165 -0.20 -9.83 -4.90
N THR A 166 0.63 -9.63 -3.87
CA THR A 166 2.08 -9.83 -3.92
C THR A 166 2.57 -10.46 -2.63
N ARG A 167 3.80 -10.99 -2.64
CA ARG A 167 4.46 -11.51 -1.45
C ARG A 167 5.93 -11.11 -1.51
N PRO A 168 6.48 -10.35 -0.55
CA PRO A 168 7.84 -9.86 -0.64
C PRO A 168 8.92 -10.95 -0.76
N GLU A 169 8.78 -12.05 0.00
CA GLU A 169 9.78 -13.11 0.08
C GLU A 169 9.15 -14.49 0.27
N GLU A 170 9.89 -15.56 -0.06
CA GLU A 170 9.47 -16.93 0.27
C GLU A 170 9.26 -17.09 1.79
N GLY A 171 8.17 -17.75 2.17
CA GLY A 171 7.78 -17.94 3.58
C GLY A 171 6.95 -16.81 4.18
N GLN A 172 6.89 -15.63 3.54
CA GLN A 172 5.95 -14.58 3.96
C GLN A 172 4.51 -14.88 3.51
N LYS A 173 3.54 -14.17 4.08
CA LYS A 173 2.14 -14.23 3.65
C LYS A 173 1.91 -13.32 2.45
N TRP A 174 0.99 -13.73 1.58
CA TRP A 174 0.53 -12.89 0.48
C TRP A 174 -0.29 -11.72 0.99
N LYS A 175 -0.01 -10.52 0.50
CA LYS A 175 -0.70 -9.28 0.84
C LYS A 175 -1.12 -8.53 -0.41
N TRP A 176 -2.31 -7.95 -0.33
CA TRP A 176 -2.80 -6.98 -1.30
C TRP A 176 -2.09 -5.65 -1.12
N ILE A 177 -2.11 -4.81 -2.16
CA ILE A 177 -1.57 -3.43 -2.13
C ILE A 177 -2.18 -2.54 -1.02
N ASN A 178 -3.35 -2.89 -0.48
CA ASN A 178 -3.97 -2.23 0.67
C ASN A 178 -3.50 -2.79 2.03
N ASN A 179 -2.45 -3.62 2.04
CA ASN A 179 -1.85 -4.28 3.21
C ASN A 179 -2.70 -5.38 3.87
N VAL A 180 -3.82 -5.77 3.27
CA VAL A 180 -4.64 -6.89 3.77
C VAL A 180 -4.03 -8.22 3.35
N GLU A 181 -3.91 -9.17 4.29
CA GLU A 181 -3.43 -10.53 4.00
C GLU A 181 -4.48 -11.31 3.19
N LEU A 182 -4.02 -12.13 2.24
CA LEU A 182 -4.90 -13.04 1.51
C LEU A 182 -5.56 -14.01 2.48
N ASN A 183 -6.90 -14.01 2.51
CA ASN A 183 -7.65 -15.07 3.16
C ASN A 183 -7.56 -16.36 2.30
N PRO A 184 -6.97 -17.46 2.81
CA PRO A 184 -6.85 -18.71 2.05
C PRO A 184 -8.20 -19.32 1.64
N ALA A 185 -9.30 -18.95 2.30
CA ALA A 185 -10.65 -19.38 1.90
C ALA A 185 -11.16 -18.69 0.62
N MET A 186 -10.55 -17.58 0.20
CA MET A 186 -11.03 -16.78 -0.93
C MET A 186 -10.68 -17.39 -2.29
N PHE A 187 -9.51 -18.00 -2.45
CA PHE A 187 -9.11 -18.82 -3.60
C PHE A 187 -7.77 -19.50 -3.33
N ASN A 188 -7.45 -20.51 -4.13
CA ASN A 188 -6.13 -21.13 -4.14
C ASN A 188 -5.23 -20.41 -5.16
N LEU A 189 -3.98 -20.13 -4.76
CA LEU A 189 -2.96 -19.63 -5.67
C LEU A 189 -2.32 -20.80 -6.41
N ASN A 190 -2.47 -20.84 -7.74
CA ASN A 190 -1.91 -21.90 -8.57
C ASN A 190 -0.54 -21.49 -9.15
N GLY A 191 0.46 -22.34 -9.10
CA GLY A 191 1.79 -21.97 -9.59
C GLY A 191 2.91 -22.89 -9.13
N SER A 192 3.82 -23.23 -10.05
CA SER A 192 4.94 -24.14 -9.78
C SER A 192 6.20 -23.42 -9.27
N TYR A 193 6.18 -22.09 -9.16
CA TYR A 193 7.39 -21.29 -9.05
C TYR A 193 7.38 -20.49 -7.75
N ARG A 194 8.09 -21.01 -6.75
CA ARG A 194 8.18 -20.42 -5.39
C ARG A 194 8.91 -19.08 -5.37
N ASP A 195 9.74 -18.85 -6.39
CA ASP A 195 10.59 -17.67 -6.58
C ASP A 195 9.83 -16.45 -7.13
N TYR A 196 8.55 -16.61 -7.48
CA TYR A 196 7.73 -15.52 -7.99
C TYR A 196 6.78 -14.98 -6.93
N HIS A 197 6.67 -13.66 -6.92
CA HIS A 197 6.21 -12.87 -5.78
C HIS A 197 5.03 -11.96 -6.13
N CYS A 198 4.41 -12.22 -7.29
CA CYS A 198 3.26 -11.50 -7.84
C CYS A 198 2.23 -12.48 -8.31
N THR A 199 1.03 -11.96 -8.56
CA THR A 199 -0.06 -12.75 -9.08
C THR A 199 -0.73 -12.13 -10.30
N ALA A 200 -1.36 -12.99 -11.08
CA ALA A 200 -2.20 -12.63 -12.21
C ALA A 200 -3.45 -13.49 -12.22
N ILE A 201 -4.55 -12.95 -12.74
CA ILE A 201 -5.80 -13.67 -12.98
C ILE A 201 -5.95 -13.93 -14.48
N GLY A 202 -6.35 -15.16 -14.84
CA GLY A 202 -6.58 -15.54 -16.23
C GLY A 202 -7.08 -16.97 -16.34
N PHE A 203 -7.83 -17.28 -17.40
CA PHE A 203 -8.33 -18.63 -17.70
C PHE A 203 -9.08 -19.30 -16.53
N GLY A 204 -9.78 -18.50 -15.72
CA GLY A 204 -10.58 -18.99 -14.59
C GLY A 204 -9.80 -19.28 -13.31
N GLU A 205 -8.52 -18.93 -13.26
CA GLU A 205 -7.66 -19.17 -12.10
C GLU A 205 -6.82 -17.94 -11.73
N VAL A 206 -6.32 -17.93 -10.49
CA VAL A 206 -5.33 -16.95 -10.02
C VAL A 206 -3.99 -17.67 -9.87
N HIS A 207 -2.96 -17.13 -10.50
CA HIS A 207 -1.64 -17.74 -10.58
C HIS A 207 -0.53 -16.84 -10.03
N THR A 208 0.59 -17.45 -9.63
CA THR A 208 1.86 -16.71 -9.52
C THR A 208 2.34 -16.30 -10.91
N ALA A 209 2.76 -15.05 -11.10
CA ALA A 209 3.31 -14.53 -12.35
C ALA A 209 4.84 -14.39 -12.28
N PRO A 210 5.60 -14.72 -13.34
CA PRO A 210 5.16 -15.06 -14.70
C PRO A 210 4.68 -16.51 -14.87
N LEU A 211 3.78 -16.68 -15.85
CA LEU A 211 3.10 -17.95 -16.16
C LEU A 211 3.96 -18.93 -16.97
N LYS A 212 5.04 -18.45 -17.57
CA LYS A 212 6.05 -19.27 -18.29
C LYS A 212 7.46 -18.85 -17.89
N PRO A 213 8.35 -19.80 -17.50
CA PRO A 213 9.75 -19.50 -17.20
C PRO A 213 10.49 -18.85 -18.37
N SER A 214 10.16 -19.22 -19.61
CA SER A 214 10.77 -18.65 -20.81
C SER A 214 10.41 -17.18 -21.05
N LEU A 215 9.27 -16.72 -20.51
CA LEU A 215 8.85 -15.31 -20.55
C LEU A 215 9.43 -14.51 -19.38
N ALA A 216 9.96 -15.16 -18.34
CA ALA A 216 10.61 -14.46 -17.22
C ALA A 216 11.81 -13.60 -17.65
N LYS A 217 12.39 -13.86 -18.83
CA LYS A 217 13.49 -13.07 -19.41
C LYS A 217 13.01 -11.73 -20.00
N GLU A 218 11.75 -11.64 -20.40
CA GLU A 218 11.11 -10.42 -20.93
C GLU A 218 10.32 -9.65 -19.84
N PHE A 219 10.17 -10.24 -18.65
CA PHE A 219 9.56 -9.64 -17.47
C PHE A 219 10.58 -9.51 -16.33
N PRO A 220 11.17 -8.33 -16.10
CA PRO A 220 11.79 -8.07 -14.82
C PRO A 220 10.77 -7.45 -13.85
N VAL A 221 10.72 -8.12 -12.70
CA VAL A 221 10.34 -7.68 -11.35
C VAL A 221 8.85 -7.50 -11.05
N CYS A 222 8.43 -8.32 -10.09
CA CYS A 222 7.41 -8.00 -9.12
C CYS A 222 7.63 -6.66 -8.45
N PRO A 223 6.66 -6.09 -7.72
CA PRO A 223 7.03 -5.09 -6.76
C PRO A 223 7.93 -5.81 -5.76
N SER A 224 9.23 -5.58 -5.89
CA SER A 224 9.88 -5.10 -4.69
C SER A 224 8.99 -3.95 -4.22
N LEU A 225 8.64 -3.92 -2.93
CA LEU A 225 8.58 -2.62 -2.25
C LEU A 225 9.72 -1.74 -2.82
N ASP A 226 9.64 -0.42 -2.80
CA ASP A 226 10.85 0.41 -3.01
C ASP A 226 11.83 0.16 -1.85
N LEU A 227 12.40 -1.06 -1.79
CA LEU A 227 13.37 -1.58 -0.86
C LEU A 227 14.70 -0.93 -1.18
N CYS A 228 14.94 -0.66 -2.46
CA CYS A 228 16.16 -0.06 -2.96
C CYS A 228 15.88 1.22 -3.76
N PRO A 229 16.79 2.21 -3.70
CA PRO A 229 16.70 3.37 -4.56
C PRO A 229 16.69 2.98 -6.05
N SER A 230 16.10 3.83 -6.89
CA SER A 230 16.06 3.59 -8.34
C SER A 230 17.46 3.35 -8.92
N GLY A 231 17.61 2.29 -9.71
CA GLY A 231 18.90 1.89 -10.29
C GLY A 231 19.77 0.98 -9.42
N TRP A 232 19.31 0.59 -8.23
CA TRP A 232 19.98 -0.36 -7.34
C TRP A 232 19.37 -1.76 -7.46
N LEU A 233 20.19 -2.80 -7.29
CA LEU A 233 19.77 -4.20 -7.29
C LEU A 233 19.43 -4.66 -5.88
N TYR A 234 18.31 -5.35 -5.69
CA TYR A 234 17.96 -5.98 -4.42
C TYR A 234 18.43 -7.44 -4.37
N PHE A 235 19.08 -7.84 -3.29
CA PHE A 235 19.34 -9.24 -2.97
C PHE A 235 19.50 -9.42 -1.46
N GLN A 236 18.83 -10.42 -0.87
CA GLN A 236 18.93 -10.77 0.56
C GLN A 236 18.87 -9.58 1.54
N ARG A 237 17.84 -8.72 1.41
CA ARG A 237 17.64 -7.54 2.27
C ARG A 237 18.75 -6.47 2.19
N LYS A 238 19.52 -6.48 1.11
CA LYS A 238 20.48 -5.44 0.77
C LYS A 238 20.25 -4.90 -0.63
N CYS A 239 20.67 -3.66 -0.81
CA CYS A 239 20.68 -2.96 -2.07
C CYS A 239 22.10 -2.80 -2.57
N TYR A 240 22.31 -3.04 -3.86
CA TYR A 240 23.62 -2.98 -4.49
C TYR A 240 23.61 -2.01 -5.65
N TYR A 241 24.58 -1.10 -5.68
CA TYR A 241 24.80 -0.21 -6.82
C TYR A 241 26.10 -0.61 -7.52
N LEU A 242 26.01 -0.85 -8.83
CA LEU A 242 27.16 -1.15 -9.66
C LEU A 242 27.51 0.11 -10.44
N SER A 243 28.70 0.66 -10.20
CA SER A 243 29.10 1.90 -10.86
C SER A 243 29.25 1.72 -12.37
N GLU A 244 28.86 2.75 -13.12
CA GLU A 244 29.13 2.82 -14.55
C GLU A 244 30.55 3.36 -14.83
N SER A 245 31.02 4.25 -13.96
CA SER A 245 32.33 4.90 -14.02
C SER A 245 33.39 4.17 -13.19
N GLU A 246 34.66 4.49 -13.47
CA GLU A 246 35.82 3.99 -12.73
C GLU A 246 36.42 5.09 -11.86
N ALA A 247 36.89 4.73 -10.67
CA ALA A 247 37.56 5.65 -9.77
C ALA A 247 38.55 4.92 -8.84
N ALA A 248 39.39 5.70 -8.15
CA ALA A 248 40.22 5.22 -7.07
C ALA A 248 39.37 4.83 -5.85
N TRP A 249 39.84 3.88 -5.05
CA TRP A 249 39.06 3.25 -3.97
C TRP A 249 38.44 4.27 -2.98
N ASN A 250 39.22 5.28 -2.57
CA ASN A 250 38.74 6.32 -1.64
C ASN A 250 37.59 7.16 -2.24
N PHE A 251 37.66 7.46 -3.54
CA PHE A 251 36.59 8.19 -4.22
C PHE A 251 35.35 7.31 -4.34
N SER A 252 35.53 6.04 -4.68
CA SER A 252 34.44 5.05 -4.73
C SER A 252 33.72 4.93 -3.38
N GLN A 253 34.45 4.86 -2.26
CA GLN A 253 33.84 4.88 -0.92
C GLN A 253 33.09 6.18 -0.64
N SER A 254 33.65 7.33 -1.04
CA SER A 254 33.00 8.63 -0.87
C SER A 254 31.70 8.72 -1.69
N SER A 255 31.69 8.16 -2.91
CA SER A 255 30.50 8.07 -3.75
C SER A 255 29.44 7.15 -3.17
N CYS A 256 29.81 5.99 -2.60
CA CYS A 256 28.83 5.17 -1.88
C CYS A 256 28.25 5.92 -0.67
N SER A 257 29.10 6.65 0.06
CA SER A 257 28.71 7.42 1.24
C SER A 257 27.71 8.53 0.92
N SER A 258 27.77 9.15 -0.28
CA SER A 258 26.78 10.16 -0.70
C SER A 258 25.37 9.59 -0.93
N HIS A 259 25.25 8.27 -1.03
CA HIS A 259 23.97 7.55 -1.11
C HIS A 259 23.58 6.89 0.22
N ASN A 260 24.17 7.30 1.35
CA ASN A 260 24.02 6.63 2.66
C ASN A 260 24.40 5.14 2.63
N ALA A 261 25.22 4.74 1.67
CA ALA A 261 25.71 3.39 1.49
C ALA A 261 27.21 3.32 1.80
N SER A 262 27.80 2.14 1.65
CA SER A 262 29.25 1.95 1.73
C SER A 262 29.72 1.10 0.57
N LEU A 263 31.03 1.06 0.30
CA LEU A 263 31.55 0.01 -0.58
C LEU A 263 31.15 -1.36 -0.04
N LEU A 264 30.88 -2.28 -0.96
CA LEU A 264 30.33 -3.61 -0.68
C LEU A 264 31.03 -4.30 0.49
N VAL A 265 30.25 -4.61 1.53
CA VAL A 265 30.66 -5.48 2.63
C VAL A 265 30.04 -6.85 2.44
N ILE A 266 30.88 -7.87 2.26
CA ILE A 266 30.44 -9.25 2.04
C ILE A 266 30.28 -9.94 3.40
N GLU A 267 29.08 -10.46 3.67
CA GLU A 267 28.73 -11.09 4.94
C GLU A 267 28.78 -12.61 4.89
N ASN A 268 28.56 -13.21 3.72
CA ASN A 268 28.48 -14.66 3.58
C ASN A 268 28.89 -15.15 2.17
N HIS A 269 29.15 -16.46 2.07
CA HIS A 269 29.58 -17.14 0.83
C HIS A 269 28.57 -17.01 -0.32
N GLN A 270 27.27 -16.91 -0.01
CA GLN A 270 26.22 -16.79 -1.02
C GLN A 270 26.22 -15.39 -1.65
N GLU A 271 26.39 -14.35 -0.84
CA GLU A 271 26.57 -12.97 -1.29
C GLU A 271 27.82 -12.82 -2.16
N LEU A 272 28.96 -13.40 -1.74
CA LEU A 272 30.17 -13.44 -2.56
C LEU A 272 29.92 -14.09 -3.92
N SER A 273 29.30 -15.27 -3.92
CA SER A 273 28.99 -16.03 -5.13
C SER A 273 28.05 -15.27 -6.07
N PHE A 274 27.08 -14.55 -5.52
CA PHE A 274 26.17 -13.71 -6.28
C PHE A 274 26.92 -12.52 -6.92
N MET A 275 27.74 -11.83 -6.14
CA MET A 275 28.52 -10.67 -6.59
C MET A 275 29.49 -11.03 -7.72
N ILE A 276 30.22 -12.15 -7.61
CA ILE A 276 31.11 -12.62 -8.68
C ILE A 276 30.36 -12.90 -9.99
N LYS A 277 29.13 -13.45 -9.91
CA LYS A 277 28.34 -13.79 -11.10
C LYS A 277 27.80 -12.56 -11.84
N ILE A 278 27.44 -11.51 -11.11
CA ILE A 278 26.80 -10.31 -11.70
C ILE A 278 27.82 -9.24 -12.09
N THR A 279 29.00 -9.23 -11.48
CA THR A 279 30.08 -8.28 -11.79
C THR A 279 30.97 -8.83 -12.90
N LYS A 280 31.39 -7.97 -13.85
CA LYS A 280 32.17 -8.38 -15.04
C LYS A 280 33.52 -7.67 -15.20
N GLN A 281 33.79 -6.63 -14.39
CA GLN A 281 34.90 -5.69 -14.59
C GLN A 281 35.67 -5.44 -13.29
N ASP A 282 35.89 -6.52 -12.54
CA ASP A 282 36.71 -6.57 -11.34
C ASP A 282 36.59 -5.37 -10.37
N PRO A 283 35.38 -5.08 -9.85
CA PRO A 283 35.10 -3.84 -9.16
C PRO A 283 35.67 -3.78 -7.74
N TRP A 284 35.98 -2.57 -7.26
CA TRP A 284 36.30 -2.29 -5.86
C TRP A 284 35.17 -2.73 -4.92
N ILE A 285 35.59 -3.28 -3.77
CA ILE A 285 34.73 -3.62 -2.63
C ILE A 285 35.27 -2.97 -1.36
N GLY A 286 34.48 -3.02 -0.28
CA GLY A 286 34.73 -2.30 0.97
C GLY A 286 35.81 -2.91 1.85
N LEU A 287 36.68 -3.77 1.33
CA LEU A 287 37.75 -4.40 2.09
C LEU A 287 39.08 -3.70 1.82
N TYR A 288 39.80 -3.34 2.88
CA TYR A 288 41.07 -2.63 2.81
C TYR A 288 42.02 -3.08 3.93
N LYS A 289 43.31 -2.89 3.71
CA LYS A 289 44.37 -3.29 4.63
C LYS A 289 44.74 -2.14 5.56
N ARG A 290 44.80 -2.40 6.87
CA ARG A 290 45.30 -1.50 7.92
C ARG A 290 46.30 -2.26 8.77
N ASN A 291 47.56 -1.80 8.81
CA ASN A 291 48.64 -2.43 9.58
C ASN A 291 48.77 -3.95 9.34
N GLU A 292 48.88 -4.35 8.08
CA GLU A 292 48.98 -5.75 7.63
C GLU A 292 47.73 -6.64 7.78
N GLU A 293 46.63 -6.14 8.35
CA GLU A 293 45.38 -6.88 8.48
C GLU A 293 44.26 -6.28 7.62
N PHE A 294 43.32 -7.10 7.14
CA PHE A 294 42.19 -6.63 6.33
C PHE A 294 40.96 -6.32 7.18
N PHE A 295 40.35 -5.17 6.91
CA PHE A 295 39.14 -4.69 7.54
C PHE A 295 38.13 -4.26 6.49
N TRP A 296 36.86 -4.46 6.81
CA TRP A 296 35.74 -3.90 6.07
C TRP A 296 35.55 -2.42 6.44
N VAL A 297 34.96 -1.65 5.54
CA VAL A 297 34.62 -0.23 5.75
C VAL A 297 33.65 -0.01 6.93
N ASN A 298 32.91 -1.03 7.35
CA ASN A 298 32.10 -1.01 8.57
C ASN A 298 32.91 -1.23 9.86
N GLY A 299 34.22 -1.41 9.77
CA GLY A 299 35.13 -1.60 10.90
C GLY A 299 35.35 -3.05 11.33
N LYS A 300 34.61 -4.02 10.77
CA LYS A 300 34.79 -5.44 11.10
C LYS A 300 36.07 -5.99 10.45
N ALA A 301 36.85 -6.78 11.17
CA ALA A 301 37.97 -7.54 10.59
C ALA A 301 37.45 -8.60 9.59
N LEU A 302 38.27 -8.93 8.59
CA LEU A 302 37.96 -10.05 7.70
C LEU A 302 37.96 -11.36 8.49
N ASP A 303 36.91 -12.16 8.31
CA ASP A 303 36.89 -13.54 8.76
C ASP A 303 37.62 -14.41 7.72
N ASN A 304 38.74 -15.00 8.10
CA ASN A 304 39.55 -15.84 7.21
C ASN A 304 38.83 -17.13 6.78
N GLU A 305 37.74 -17.53 7.46
CA GLU A 305 36.89 -18.66 7.02
C GLU A 305 35.95 -18.29 5.85
N LEU A 306 35.78 -17.00 5.57
CA LEU A 306 34.90 -16.52 4.50
C LEU A 306 35.58 -16.60 3.13
N PHE A 307 36.83 -16.16 3.01
CA PHE A 307 37.66 -16.32 1.81
C PHE A 307 39.09 -15.85 2.08
N GLU A 308 40.01 -16.27 1.21
CA GLU A 308 41.37 -15.74 1.15
C GLU A 308 41.47 -14.59 0.16
N VAL A 309 42.18 -13.51 0.54
CA VAL A 309 42.49 -12.39 -0.35
C VAL A 309 43.75 -12.71 -1.13
N LYS A 310 43.67 -12.67 -2.46
CA LYS A 310 44.81 -12.90 -3.35
C LYS A 310 45.55 -11.59 -3.66
N ASP A 311 46.78 -11.73 -4.16
CA ASP A 311 47.67 -10.64 -4.60
C ASP A 311 48.13 -9.67 -3.51
N SER A 312 49.20 -8.94 -3.82
CA SER A 312 49.74 -7.91 -2.94
C SER A 312 49.03 -6.57 -3.16
N GLY A 313 48.33 -6.08 -2.14
CA GLY A 313 47.72 -4.76 -2.19
C GLY A 313 47.08 -4.32 -0.87
N SER A 314 46.59 -3.09 -0.85
CA SER A 314 45.96 -2.49 0.33
C SER A 314 44.47 -2.27 0.16
N CYS A 315 43.93 -2.36 -1.06
CA CYS A 315 42.49 -2.24 -1.33
C CYS A 315 42.02 -3.43 -2.16
N ALA A 316 40.87 -3.99 -1.80
CA ALA A 316 40.37 -5.22 -2.41
C ALA A 316 39.31 -4.97 -3.48
N TYR A 317 39.30 -5.84 -4.47
CA TYR A 317 38.36 -5.88 -5.57
C TYR A 317 37.90 -7.32 -5.81
N LEU A 318 36.76 -7.48 -6.47
CA LEU A 318 36.26 -8.80 -6.90
C LEU A 318 36.92 -9.20 -8.21
N ASP A 319 37.13 -10.48 -8.43
CA ASP A 319 37.46 -11.02 -9.75
C ASP A 319 36.67 -12.31 -10.03
N SER A 320 36.85 -12.89 -11.21
CA SER A 320 36.18 -14.13 -11.63
C SER A 320 36.41 -15.34 -10.70
N LYS A 321 37.41 -15.29 -9.81
CA LYS A 321 37.85 -16.37 -8.92
C LYS A 321 37.72 -16.04 -7.43
N GLY A 322 37.24 -14.86 -7.04
CA GLY A 322 37.12 -14.46 -5.63
C GLY A 322 37.46 -13.00 -5.37
N VAL A 323 38.23 -12.77 -4.30
CA VAL A 323 38.65 -11.45 -3.84
C VAL A 323 40.17 -11.32 -3.97
N SER A 324 40.61 -10.22 -4.57
CA SER A 324 42.02 -9.92 -4.80
C SER A 324 42.34 -8.49 -4.35
N ALA A 325 43.60 -8.17 -4.08
CA ALA A 325 44.05 -6.86 -3.60
C ALA A 325 44.99 -6.17 -4.58
N SER A 326 44.88 -4.84 -4.67
CA SER A 326 45.80 -4.02 -5.46
C SER A 326 46.02 -2.64 -4.82
N GLY A 327 46.76 -1.76 -5.51
CA GLY A 327 47.00 -0.40 -5.07
C GLY A 327 45.72 0.44 -5.11
N CYS A 328 45.41 1.13 -4.01
CA CYS A 328 44.18 1.91 -3.86
C CYS A 328 44.03 3.09 -4.85
N TYR A 329 45.13 3.50 -5.49
CA TYR A 329 45.18 4.58 -6.48
C TYR A 329 44.74 4.16 -7.88
N LEU A 330 44.66 2.84 -8.15
CA LEU A 330 44.20 2.34 -9.43
C LEU A 330 42.71 2.65 -9.61
N THR A 331 42.30 2.88 -10.85
CA THR A 331 40.90 3.11 -11.17
C THR A 331 40.22 1.79 -11.48
N ARG A 332 39.06 1.57 -10.86
CA ARG A 332 38.17 0.44 -11.17
C ARG A 332 36.73 0.89 -11.01
N LYS A 333 35.82 0.15 -11.60
CA LYS A 333 34.41 0.22 -11.19
C LYS A 333 34.29 -0.16 -9.72
N TRP A 334 33.17 0.11 -9.09
CA TRP A 334 32.95 -0.23 -7.69
C TRP A 334 31.52 -0.68 -7.45
N VAL A 335 31.35 -1.43 -6.35
CA VAL A 335 30.03 -1.83 -5.87
C VAL A 335 29.76 -1.18 -4.53
N CYS A 336 28.62 -0.51 -4.40
CA CYS A 336 28.11 -0.07 -3.11
C CYS A 336 27.11 -1.10 -2.58
N SER A 337 27.06 -1.27 -1.26
CA SER A 337 26.01 -1.98 -0.54
C SER A 337 25.32 -1.05 0.46
N LEU A 338 23.99 -1.13 0.51
CA LEU A 338 23.13 -0.46 1.46
C LEU A 338 22.27 -1.52 2.14
N ASP A 339 22.39 -1.63 3.46
CA ASP A 339 21.55 -2.53 4.24
C ASP A 339 20.15 -1.93 4.40
N ILE A 340 19.13 -2.71 4.07
CA ILE A 340 17.75 -2.30 4.32
C ILE A 340 17.49 -2.61 5.78
N ASN A 341 17.70 -1.59 6.62
CA ASN A 341 17.24 -1.62 8.00
C ASN A 341 15.78 -2.06 7.98
N SER A 342 15.45 -3.13 8.70
CA SER A 342 14.08 -3.37 9.14
C SER A 342 13.70 -2.15 9.98
N ALA A 343 13.04 -1.17 9.36
CA ALA A 343 12.44 -0.07 10.07
C ALA A 343 11.44 -0.65 11.06
N GLN A 344 11.81 -0.51 12.34
CA GLN A 344 11.00 -0.12 13.48
C GLN A 344 9.51 -0.45 13.48
#